data_AF-A0AAN6VVV3-F1
#
_entry.id   AF-A0AAN6VVV3-F1
#
_cell.length_a   1.000
_cell.length_b   1.000
_cell.length_c   1.000
_cell.angle_alpha   90.00
_cell.angle_beta   90.00
_cell.angle_gamma   90.00
#
_symmetry.space_group_name_H-M   'P 1'
#
loop_
_entity.id
_entity.type
_entity.pdbx_description
1 polymer ?
#
loop_
_entity_poly.entity_id
_entity_poly.type
_entity_poly.pdbx_seq_one_letter_code
_entity_poly.pdbx_strand_id
1 'polypeptide(L)' 'MGLAMYLVIFLLSIAVLYYQATKSIPSRLNSDQAPKSRFGLVPACASGLPTRADGIDIVFVHGLGSNPDSTWRATQ' A
#
# COMPACT_ATOMS: atom_id res chain seq x y z
N MET A 1 -24.93 -34.71 11.42
CA MET A 1 -24.00 -33.63 10.99
C MET A 1 -22.88 -34.27 10.18
N GLY A 2 -22.92 -34.13 8.85
CA GLY A 2 -22.07 -34.91 7.93
C GLY A 2 -20.74 -34.23 7.58
N LEU A 3 -19.84 -35.00 6.96
CA LEU A 3 -18.54 -34.55 6.44
C LEU A 3 -18.61 -33.23 5.65
N ALA A 4 -19.67 -33.05 4.85
CA ALA A 4 -19.90 -31.83 4.09
C ALA A 4 -20.02 -30.57 4.97
N MET A 5 -20.65 -30.68 6.14
CA MET A 5 -20.77 -29.55 7.06
C MET A 5 -19.42 -29.19 7.69
N TYR A 6 -18.62 -30.20 8.06
CA TYR A 6 -17.26 -29.98 8.56
C TYR A 6 -16.36 -29.34 7.50
N LEU A 7 -16.48 -29.78 6.24
CA LEU A 7 -15.77 -29.18 5.11
C LEU A 7 -16.15 -27.70 4.94
N VAL A 8 -17.45 -27.37 4.99
CA VAL A 8 -17.91 -25.98 4.85
C VAL A 8 -17.38 -25.11 5.99
N ILE A 9 -17.45 -25.58 7.24
CA ILE A 9 -16.91 -24.86 8.40
C ILE A 9 -15.39 -24.63 8.24
N PHE A 10 -14.67 -25.64 7.78
CA PHE A 10 -13.23 -25.56 7.53
C PHE A 10 -12.87 -24.57 6.41
N LEU A 11 -13.61 -24.57 5.30
CA LEU A 11 -13.40 -23.60 4.22
C LEU A 11 -13.71 -22.17 4.67
N LEU A 12 -14.77 -21.98 5.45
CA LEU A 12 -15.13 -20.68 6.02
C LEU A 12 -14.05 -20.20 7.00
N SER A 13 -13.50 -21.08 7.84
CA SER A 13 -12.43 -20.68 8.76
C SER A 13 -11.17 -20.26 8.01
N ILE A 14 -10.77 -20.98 6.95
CA ILE A 14 -9.67 -20.59 6.07
C ILE A 14 -9.95 -19.22 5.44
N ALA A 15 -11.15 -19.01 4.89
CA ALA A 15 -11.49 -17.74 4.24
C ALA A 15 -11.43 -16.56 5.22
N VAL A 16 -11.92 -16.74 6.45
CA VAL A 16 -11.85 -15.72 7.50
C VAL A 16 -10.40 -15.44 7.92
N LEU A 17 -9.59 -16.47 8.13
CA LEU A 17 -8.18 -16.31 8.49
C LEU A 17 -7.41 -15.60 7.38
N TYR A 18 -7.62 -15.99 6.13
CA TYR A 18 -7.04 -15.34 4.97
C TYR A 18 -7.41 -13.86 4.92
N TYR A 19 -8.70 -13.55 5.02
CA TYR A 19 -9.18 -12.16 5.03
C TYR A 19 -8.55 -11.33 6.15
N GLN A 20 -8.48 -11.87 7.37
CA GLN A 20 -7.89 -11.16 8.50
C GLN A 20 -6.38 -10.92 8.33
N ALA A 21 -5.67 -11.86 7.70
CA ALA A 21 -4.25 -11.71 7.39
C ALA A 21 -3.98 -10.69 6.27
N THR A 22 -4.87 -10.60 5.28
CA THR A 22 -4.63 -9.77 4.08
C THR A 22 -5.38 -8.44 4.07
N LYS A 23 -6.36 -8.20 4.94
CA LYS A 23 -7.19 -6.97 4.92
C LYS A 23 -6.40 -5.65 5.01
N SER A 24 -5.19 -5.69 5.58
CA SER A 24 -4.32 -4.52 5.73
C SER A 24 -3.35 -4.34 4.56
N ILE A 25 -3.34 -5.27 3.59
CA ILE A 25 -2.54 -5.16 2.38
C ILE A 25 -3.33 -4.28 1.39
N PRO A 26 -2.82 -3.10 1.01
CA PRO A 26 -3.52 -2.22 0.09
C PRO A 26 -3.75 -2.92 -1.25
N SER A 27 -5.01 -2.95 -1.70
CA SER A 27 -5.37 -3.52 -3.00
C SER A 27 -5.40 -2.42 -4.06
N ARG A 28 -4.71 -2.65 -5.18
CA ARG A 28 -4.79 -1.77 -6.36
C ARG A 28 -6.15 -1.82 -7.06
N LEU A 29 -6.95 -2.86 -6.80
CA LEU A 29 -8.28 -3.04 -7.38
C LEU A 29 -9.34 -2.16 -6.70
N ASN A 30 -9.10 -1.74 -5.45
CA ASN A 30 -9.95 -0.80 -4.76
C ASN A 30 -9.35 0.60 -4.92
N SER A 31 -10.08 1.53 -5.55
CA SER A 31 -9.62 2.90 -5.78
C SER A 31 -9.23 3.63 -4.50
N ASP A 32 -9.87 3.33 -3.38
CA ASP A 32 -9.62 3.99 -2.09
C ASP A 32 -8.33 3.48 -1.43
N GLN A 33 -7.87 2.30 -1.83
CA GLN A 33 -6.66 1.64 -1.33
C GLN A 33 -5.54 1.63 -2.36
N ALA A 34 -5.81 2.10 -3.59
CA ALA A 34 -4.81 2.16 -4.64
C ALA A 34 -3.68 3.12 -4.23
N PRO A 35 -2.42 2.77 -4.54
CA PRO A 35 -1.26 3.65 -4.42
C PRO A 35 -1.58 5.06 -4.94
N LYS A 36 -1.41 6.05 -4.07
CA LYS A 36 -1.46 7.47 -4.46
C LYS A 36 -0.08 7.99 -4.82
N SER A 37 0.96 7.29 -4.36
CA SER A 37 2.32 7.44 -4.86
C SER A 37 2.30 7.27 -6.38
N ARG A 38 2.75 8.32 -7.07
CA ARG A 38 2.91 8.28 -8.53
C ARG A 38 4.12 7.41 -8.84
N PHE A 39 4.05 6.66 -9.94
CA PHE A 39 5.17 5.85 -10.41
C PHE A 39 6.14 6.69 -11.24
N GLY A 40 7.45 6.52 -11.01
CA GLY A 40 8.51 7.17 -11.77
C GLY A 40 8.98 8.52 -11.20
N LEU A 41 9.65 9.31 -12.03
CA LEU A 41 10.11 10.65 -11.67
C LEU A 41 8.93 11.62 -11.71
N VAL A 42 8.67 12.28 -10.58
CA VAL A 42 7.60 13.27 -10.45
C VAL A 42 8.24 14.62 -10.14
N PRO A 43 7.79 15.71 -10.79
CA PRO A 43 8.24 17.05 -10.43
C PRO A 43 7.98 17.32 -8.94
N ALA A 44 9.04 17.66 -8.19
CA ALA A 44 8.90 18.16 -6.84
C ALA A 44 8.45 19.62 -6.90
N CYS A 45 7.27 19.93 -6.34
CA CYS A 45 6.83 21.32 -6.22
C CYS A 45 7.64 22.02 -5.13
N ALA A 46 8.13 23.23 -5.40
CA ALA A 46 8.78 24.06 -4.40
C ALA A 46 7.79 24.38 -3.27
N SER A 47 8.15 24.05 -2.03
CA SER A 47 7.31 24.27 -0.83
C SER A 47 7.30 25.73 -0.35
N GLY A 48 7.43 26.70 -1.27
CA GLY A 48 7.62 28.11 -0.93
C GLY A 48 9.00 28.45 -0.33
N LEU A 49 9.87 27.45 -0.15
CA LEU A 49 11.25 27.65 0.25
C LEU A 49 12.13 27.96 -0.97
N PRO A 50 13.15 28.83 -0.83
CA PRO A 50 14.09 29.12 -1.91
C PRO A 50 14.73 27.82 -2.37
N THR A 51 14.44 27.44 -3.61
CA THR A 51 15.11 26.30 -4.25
C THR A 51 16.44 26.83 -4.81
N ARG A 52 17.53 26.08 -4.62
CA ARG A 52 18.82 26.45 -5.22
C ARG A 52 18.69 26.59 -6.75
N ALA A 53 19.51 27.45 -7.35
CA ALA A 53 19.44 27.74 -8.80
C ALA A 53 19.71 26.51 -9.67
N ASP A 54 20.49 25.56 -9.14
CA ASP A 54 20.83 24.26 -9.70
C ASP A 54 19.75 23.17 -9.50
N GLY A 55 18.70 23.46 -8.72
CA GLY A 55 17.65 22.47 -8.41
C GLY A 55 18.10 21.39 -7.42
N ILE A 56 17.17 20.55 -6.98
CA ILE A 56 17.43 19.38 -6.12
C ILE A 56 16.57 18.22 -6.61
N ASP A 57 17.21 17.08 -6.87
CA ASP A 57 16.50 15.82 -7.11
C ASP A 57 16.32 15.07 -5.80
N ILE A 58 15.07 14.69 -5.49
CA ILE A 58 14.75 13.93 -4.29
C ILE A 58 14.43 12.49 -4.70
N VAL A 59 15.34 11.58 -4.36
CA VAL A 59 15.17 10.15 -4.62
C VAL A 59 14.86 9.45 -3.30
N PHE A 60 13.72 8.77 -3.25
CA PHE A 60 13.39 7.94 -2.11
C PHE A 60 13.57 6.45 -2.45
N VAL A 61 14.27 5.72 -1.58
CA VAL A 61 14.56 4.29 -1.74
C VAL A 61 13.91 3.50 -0.61
N HIS A 62 13.24 2.40 -0.93
CA HIS A 62 12.62 1.51 0.06
C HIS A 62 12.99 0.04 -0.17
N GLY A 63 12.85 -0.78 0.87
CA GLY A 63 13.09 -2.23 0.79
C GLY A 63 12.00 -2.98 0.02
N LEU A 64 12.30 -4.21 -0.38
CA LEU A 64 11.33 -5.14 -0.97
C LEU A 64 10.16 -5.36 0.01
N GLY A 65 8.94 -5.11 -0.44
CA GLY A 65 7.73 -5.22 0.37
C GLY A 65 7.39 -3.99 1.22
N SER A 66 8.30 -3.02 1.37
CA SER A 66 7.96 -1.71 1.93
C SER A 66 7.19 -0.92 0.87
N ASN A 67 5.88 -0.75 1.03
CA ASN A 67 5.12 0.10 0.12
C ASN A 67 5.31 1.56 0.55
N PRO A 68 5.82 2.48 -0.30
CA PRO A 68 5.95 3.89 0.05
C PRO A 68 4.63 4.52 0.50
N ASP A 69 3.48 4.04 0.00
CA ASP A 69 2.16 4.51 0.45
C ASP A 69 1.82 4.11 1.91
N SER A 70 2.36 2.99 2.41
CA SER A 70 2.14 2.54 3.79
C SER A 70 3.28 2.90 4.74
N THR A 71 4.49 3.03 4.21
CA THR A 71 5.72 3.24 4.98
C THR A 71 6.00 4.72 5.18
N TRP A 72 5.72 5.55 4.18
CA TRP A 72 5.95 6.98 4.24
C TRP A 72 4.61 7.68 4.33
N ARG A 73 4.17 7.87 5.58
CA ARG A 73 3.04 8.75 5.87
C ARG A 73 3.48 10.19 5.63
N ALA A 74 3.42 10.64 4.39
CA ALA A 74 3.45 12.07 4.08
C ALA A 74 2.13 12.67 4.55
N THR A 75 2.08 13.11 5.81
CA THR A 75 1.04 14.05 6.24
C THR A 75 1.32 15.38 5.55
N GLN A 76 0.37 15.82 4.72
CA GLN A 76 0.32 17.19 4.24
C GLN A 76 0.16 18.15 5.42
#